data_AF-A0A356F890-F1
#
_entry.id   AF-A0A356F890-F1
#
_cell.length_a   1.000
_cell.length_b   1.000
_cell.length_c   1.000
_cell.angle_alpha   90.00
_cell.angle_beta   90.00
_cell.angle_gamma   90.00
#
_symmetry.space_group_name_H-M   'P 1'
#
loop_
_entity.id
_entity.type
_entity.pdbx_description
1 polymer ?
#
loop_
_entity_poly.entity_id
_entity_poly.type
_entity_poly.pdbx_seq_one_letter_code
_entity_poly.pdbx_strand_id
1 'polypeptide(L)'
;MTRFFVAILCVSLCMFVVSVTSPAVFGGDGVDVVNGDTNGDGERDISDATYYLRWLFRGGPDPVAIICPVDQGALVAELEDRLTVAQDALGAANAGLETATADNALQAEEILALRDQLAAVTASLAECQTAPEPEPEPEPEPEPEPEPEPGI
;
A
#
# COMPACT_ATOMS: atom_id res chain seq x y z
N MET A 1 41.82 -23.43 -3.02
CA MET A 1 42.36 -22.34 -2.17
C MET A 1 41.66 -21.00 -2.44
N THR A 2 41.53 -20.54 -3.68
CA THR A 2 40.85 -19.28 -4.05
C THR A 2 39.39 -19.16 -3.59
N ARG A 3 38.59 -20.24 -3.68
CA ARG A 3 37.19 -20.24 -3.25
C ARG A 3 36.97 -20.05 -1.75
N PHE A 4 37.85 -20.64 -0.92
CA PHE A 4 37.83 -20.44 0.53
C PHE A 4 38.28 -19.03 0.92
N PHE A 5 39.26 -18.48 0.20
CA PHE A 5 39.76 -17.13 0.45
C PHE A 5 38.70 -16.05 0.14
N VAL A 6 37.95 -16.23 -0.95
CA VAL A 6 36.83 -15.34 -1.31
C VAL A 6 35.70 -15.42 -0.28
N ALA A 7 35.36 -16.62 0.19
CA ALA A 7 34.32 -16.78 1.21
C ALA A 7 34.68 -16.07 2.54
N ILE A 8 35.93 -16.20 2.99
CA ILE A 8 36.41 -15.53 4.21
C ILE A 8 36.41 -14.01 4.04
N LEU A 9 36.84 -13.50 2.89
CA LEU A 9 36.83 -12.07 2.60
C LEU A 9 35.40 -11.50 2.56
N CYS A 10 34.45 -12.24 1.99
CA CYS A 10 33.04 -11.85 1.98
C CYS A 10 32.44 -11.83 3.39
N VAL A 11 32.69 -12.87 4.20
CA VAL A 11 32.17 -12.92 5.59
C VAL A 11 32.78 -11.81 6.45
N SER A 12 34.09 -11.55 6.31
CA SER A 12 34.76 -10.47 7.03
C SER A 12 34.25 -9.08 6.61
N LEU A 13 33.99 -8.89 5.31
CA LEU A 13 33.41 -7.65 4.80
C LEU A 13 31.98 -7.46 5.31
N CYS A 14 31.16 -8.52 5.32
CA CYS A 14 29.80 -8.47 5.86
C CYS A 14 29.81 -8.12 7.36
N MET A 15 30.69 -8.74 8.16
CA MET A 15 30.81 -8.43 9.58
C MET A 15 31.29 -7.00 9.83
N PHE A 16 32.23 -6.51 9.01
CA PHE A 16 32.69 -5.11 9.10
C PHE A 16 31.57 -4.13 8.77
N VAL A 17 30.80 -4.37 7.70
CA VAL A 17 29.64 -3.53 7.31
C VAL A 17 28.58 -3.53 8.41
N VAL A 18 28.24 -4.68 8.99
CA VAL A 18 27.29 -4.78 10.12
C VAL A 18 27.75 -3.91 11.31
N SER A 19 29.05 -3.91 11.61
CA SER A 19 29.61 -3.08 12.68
C SER A 19 29.58 -1.57 12.39
N VAL A 20 29.79 -1.13 11.14
CA VAL A 20 29.82 0.33 10.80
C VAL A 20 28.47 0.92 10.40
N THR A 21 27.47 0.11 10.06
CA THR A 21 26.13 0.58 9.68
C THR A 21 25.07 0.40 10.76
N SER A 22 25.45 -0.02 11.97
CA SER A 22 24.51 -0.06 13.09
C SER A 22 24.19 1.37 13.54
N PRO A 23 22.94 1.85 13.40
CA PRO A 23 22.56 3.14 13.94
C PRO A 23 22.47 3.01 15.47
N ALA A 24 22.97 4.03 16.17
CA ALA A 24 22.81 4.26 17.60
C ALA A 24 23.88 3.66 18.55
N VAL A 25 25.11 4.17 18.43
CA VAL A 25 25.64 4.95 19.57
C VAL A 25 25.06 6.35 19.42
N PHE A 26 23.86 6.55 19.95
CA PHE A 26 23.34 7.88 20.23
C PHE A 26 23.43 8.05 21.73
N GLY A 27 24.26 9.00 22.15
CA GLY A 27 24.35 9.38 23.55
C GLY A 27 23.00 9.83 24.05
N GLY A 28 22.51 9.13 25.06
CA GLY A 28 21.91 9.78 26.20
C GLY A 28 22.80 9.48 27.39
N ASP A 29 23.30 10.50 28.08
CA ASP A 29 23.60 10.41 29.52
C ASP A 29 22.28 10.31 30.32
N GLY A 30 21.32 9.57 29.79
CA GLY A 30 20.09 9.18 30.43
C GLY A 30 20.30 7.75 30.82
N VAL A 31 20.58 7.52 32.10
CA VAL A 31 20.41 6.21 32.68
C VAL A 31 18.93 5.87 32.48
N ASP A 32 18.64 4.92 31.59
CA ASP A 32 17.29 4.42 31.39
C ASP A 32 16.87 3.71 32.68
N VAL A 33 16.25 4.45 33.60
CA VAL A 33 15.68 3.88 34.83
C VAL A 33 14.48 3.04 34.42
N VAL A 34 14.70 1.73 34.29
CA VAL A 34 13.66 0.76 33.98
C VAL A 34 13.13 0.16 35.28
N ASN A 35 11.86 -0.27 35.29
CA ASN A 35 11.36 -1.06 36.42
C ASN A 35 12.32 -2.22 36.77
N GLY A 36 12.71 -2.29 38.04
CA GLY A 36 13.69 -3.24 38.57
C GLY A 36 15.12 -2.71 38.71
N ASP A 37 15.45 -1.57 38.09
CA ASP A 37 16.71 -0.85 38.31
C ASP A 37 16.55 0.04 39.55
N THR A 38 16.86 -0.54 40.71
CA THR A 38 16.69 0.10 42.02
C THR A 38 17.86 0.98 42.40
N ASN A 39 19.03 0.75 41.80
CA ASN A 39 20.25 1.49 42.08
C ASN A 39 20.46 2.65 41.09
N GLY A 40 19.72 2.68 39.97
CA GLY A 40 19.72 3.72 38.94
C GLY A 40 20.96 3.71 38.06
N ASP A 41 21.58 2.55 37.81
CA ASP A 41 22.76 2.41 36.97
C ASP A 41 22.45 2.01 35.51
N GLY A 42 21.19 1.73 35.21
CA GLY A 42 20.70 1.39 33.87
C GLY A 42 20.91 -0.07 33.49
N GLU A 43 21.55 -0.87 34.34
CA GLU A 43 21.62 -2.31 34.20
C GLU A 43 20.60 -2.96 35.14
N ARG A 44 19.96 -4.05 34.70
CA ARG A 44 19.07 -4.84 35.57
C ARG A 44 19.78 -6.11 35.97
N ASP A 45 20.40 -6.12 37.14
CA ASP A 45 21.23 -7.23 37.58
C ASP A 45 21.05 -7.56 39.08
N ILE A 46 21.95 -8.38 39.63
CA ILE A 46 21.86 -8.77 41.04
C ILE A 46 22.17 -7.61 42.00
N SER A 47 22.89 -6.59 41.53
CA SER A 47 23.24 -5.43 42.33
C SER A 47 21.98 -4.71 42.78
N ASP A 48 20.93 -4.64 41.95
CA ASP A 48 19.61 -4.10 42.29
C ASP A 48 19.00 -4.77 43.52
N ALA A 49 18.90 -6.10 43.49
CA ALA A 49 18.32 -6.85 44.60
C ALA A 49 19.11 -6.61 45.90
N THR A 50 20.45 -6.57 45.80
CA THR A 50 21.29 -6.31 46.98
C THR A 50 21.21 -4.86 47.46
N TYR A 51 21.06 -3.89 46.55
CA TYR A 51 20.87 -2.48 46.83
C TYR A 51 19.57 -2.27 47.62
N TYR A 52 18.48 -2.86 47.15
CA TYR A 52 17.17 -2.80 47.81
C TYR A 52 17.19 -3.42 49.21
N LEU A 53 17.82 -4.60 49.38
CA LEU A 53 17.95 -5.24 50.68
C LEU A 53 18.83 -4.43 51.66
N ARG A 54 19.87 -3.76 51.14
CA ARG A 54 20.72 -2.88 51.95
C ARG A 54 19.93 -1.68 52.48
N TRP A 55 19.11 -1.06 51.63
CA TRP A 55 18.20 0.00 52.07
C TRP A 55 17.25 -0.52 53.15
N LEU A 56 16.54 -1.63 52.88
CA LEU A 56 15.49 -2.18 53.76
C LEU A 56 16.00 -2.58 55.16
N PHE A 57 17.19 -3.18 55.24
CA PHE A 57 17.66 -3.81 56.49
C PHE A 57 18.88 -3.15 57.12
N ARG A 58 19.62 -2.32 56.37
CA ARG A 58 20.90 -1.74 56.83
C ARG A 58 20.93 -0.22 56.77
N GLY A 59 19.81 0.42 56.43
CA GLY A 59 19.70 1.88 56.34
C GLY A 59 20.56 2.47 55.23
N GLY A 60 20.62 1.81 54.07
CA GLY A 60 21.25 2.36 52.86
C GLY A 60 20.48 3.57 52.29
N PRO A 61 21.00 4.22 51.23
CA PRO A 61 20.30 5.29 50.51
C PRO A 61 18.99 4.78 49.91
N ASP A 62 18.01 5.69 49.74
CA ASP A 62 16.72 5.34 49.14
C ASP A 62 16.87 4.80 47.70
N PRO A 63 16.09 3.77 47.31
CA PRO A 63 16.02 3.28 45.95
C PRO A 63 15.58 4.37 44.98
N VAL A 64 16.05 4.28 43.74
CA VAL A 64 15.57 5.14 42.67
C VAL A 64 14.07 4.90 42.48
N ALA A 65 13.33 6.01 42.33
CA ALA A 65 11.89 5.95 42.18
C ALA A 65 11.53 5.19 40.90
N ILE A 66 10.54 4.30 41.00
CA ILE A 66 9.95 3.66 39.83
C ILE A 66 9.34 4.77 38.97
N ILE A 67 9.94 5.03 37.81
CA ILE A 67 9.35 5.91 36.80
C ILE A 67 8.22 5.11 36.16
N CYS A 68 7.04 5.15 36.77
CA CYS A 68 5.83 4.84 36.03
C CYS A 68 5.72 5.91 34.94
N PRO A 69 5.55 5.53 33.65
CA PRO A 69 5.16 6.50 32.65
C PRO A 69 3.93 7.23 33.17
N VAL A 70 3.95 8.57 33.07
CA VAL A 70 2.88 9.53 33.41
C VAL A 70 1.51 8.86 33.45
N ASP A 71 0.74 9.07 34.53
CA ASP A 71 -0.62 8.53 34.76
C ASP A 71 -1.33 8.15 33.46
N GLN A 72 -1.25 6.87 33.13
CA GLN A 72 -1.70 6.34 31.85
C GLN A 72 -3.22 6.50 31.69
N GLY A 73 -3.95 6.75 32.79
CA GLY A 73 -5.39 6.99 32.74
C GLY A 73 -5.77 8.18 31.88
N ALA A 74 -5.03 9.30 31.98
CA ALA A 74 -5.30 10.49 31.17
C ALA A 74 -4.98 10.27 29.69
N LEU A 75 -3.90 9.53 29.39
CA LEU A 75 -3.53 9.18 28.02
C LEU A 75 -4.56 8.21 27.40
N VAL A 76 -5.04 7.24 28.17
CA VAL A 76 -6.07 6.29 27.71
C VAL A 76 -7.37 7.01 27.41
N ALA A 77 -7.84 7.90 28.30
CA ALA A 77 -9.06 8.67 28.06
C ALA A 77 -8.98 9.52 26.78
N GLU A 78 -7.86 10.21 26.56
CA GLU A 78 -7.63 10.96 25.32
C GLU A 78 -7.62 10.06 24.08
N LEU A 79 -6.99 8.88 24.16
CA LEU A 79 -6.96 7.93 23.05
C LEU A 79 -8.34 7.33 22.76
N GLU A 80 -9.14 7.07 23.78
CA GLU A 80 -10.52 6.59 23.65
C GLU A 80 -11.40 7.63 22.95
N ASP A 81 -11.33 8.90 23.36
CA ASP A 81 -12.05 10.00 22.70
C ASP A 81 -11.66 10.13 21.22
N ARG A 82 -10.36 10.08 20.93
CA ARG A 82 -9.86 10.09 19.54
C ARG A 82 -10.35 8.89 18.73
N LEU A 83 -10.46 7.72 19.36
CA LEU A 83 -10.94 6.51 18.71
C LEU A 83 -12.43 6.63 18.36
N THR A 84 -13.25 7.16 19.27
CA THR A 84 -14.68 7.40 19.01
C THR A 84 -14.87 8.35 17.82
N VAL A 85 -14.15 9.48 17.79
CA VAL A 85 -14.20 10.42 16.66
C VAL A 85 -13.81 9.76 15.34
N ALA A 86 -12.78 8.91 15.35
CA ALA A 86 -12.35 8.19 14.16
C ALA A 86 -13.38 7.15 13.69
N GLN A 87 -14.03 6.45 14.62
CA GLN A 87 -15.08 5.47 14.32
C GLN A 87 -16.33 6.14 13.72
N ASP A 88 -16.73 7.29 14.26
CA ASP A 88 -17.85 8.08 13.72
C ASP A 88 -17.56 8.60 12.30
N ALA A 89 -16.34 9.12 12.09
CA ALA A 89 -15.90 9.57 10.76
C ALA A 89 -15.87 8.42 9.74
N LEU A 90 -15.42 7.23 10.16
CA LEU A 90 -15.43 6.04 9.32
C LEU A 90 -16.87 5.59 8.99
N GLY A 91 -17.78 5.63 9.98
CA GLY A 91 -19.20 5.35 9.77
C GLY A 91 -19.83 6.29 8.75
N ALA A 92 -19.56 7.60 8.86
CA ALA A 92 -20.04 8.60 7.91
C ALA A 92 -19.46 8.38 6.50
N ALA A 93 -18.18 8.04 6.39
CA ALA A 93 -17.54 7.76 5.11
C ALA A 93 -18.14 6.52 4.43
N ASN A 94 -18.42 5.46 5.19
CA ASN A 94 -19.05 4.25 4.67
C ASN A 94 -20.47 4.53 4.18
N ALA A 95 -21.28 5.30 4.93
CA ALA A 95 -22.61 5.70 4.48
C ALA A 95 -22.57 6.56 3.20
N GLY A 96 -21.57 7.44 3.08
CA GLY A 96 -21.32 8.20 1.86
C GLY A 96 -20.98 7.31 0.66
N LEU A 97 -20.16 6.28 0.87
CA LEU A 97 -19.81 5.30 -0.16
C LEU A 97 -21.03 4.48 -0.59
N GLU A 98 -21.87 4.03 0.34
CA GLU A 98 -23.14 3.33 0.03
C GLU A 98 -24.08 4.19 -0.82
N THR A 99 -24.15 5.49 -0.53
CA THR A 99 -24.96 6.42 -1.33
C THR A 99 -24.37 6.57 -2.73
N ALA A 100 -23.05 6.77 -2.85
CA ALA A 100 -22.39 6.91 -4.13
C ALA A 100 -22.48 5.64 -5.00
N THR A 101 -22.45 4.44 -4.40
CA THR A 101 -22.63 3.20 -5.16
C THR A 101 -24.07 3.02 -5.64
N ALA A 102 -25.06 3.42 -4.83
CA ALA A 102 -26.46 3.43 -5.25
C ALA A 102 -26.69 4.42 -6.42
N ASP A 103 -26.14 5.62 -6.35
CA ASP A 103 -26.21 6.62 -7.41
C ASP A 103 -25.53 6.12 -8.70
N ASN A 104 -24.34 5.51 -8.58
CA ASN A 104 -23.64 4.92 -9.71
C ASN A 104 -24.43 3.77 -10.36
N ALA A 105 -25.13 2.95 -9.57
CA ALA A 105 -25.98 1.88 -10.10
C ALA A 105 -27.17 2.45 -10.90
N LEU A 106 -27.76 3.55 -10.43
CA LEU A 106 -28.86 4.23 -11.14
C LEU A 106 -28.35 4.89 -12.43
N GLN A 107 -27.17 5.51 -12.41
CA GLN A 107 -26.53 6.05 -13.61
C GLN A 107 -26.16 4.95 -14.63
N ALA A 108 -25.78 3.76 -14.17
CA ALA A 108 -25.46 2.66 -15.07
C ALA A 108 -26.67 2.20 -15.91
N GLU A 109 -27.86 2.18 -15.32
CA GLU A 109 -29.13 1.92 -16.04
C GLU A 109 -29.41 3.02 -17.09
N GLU A 110 -29.18 4.29 -16.75
CA GLU A 110 -29.35 5.41 -17.69
C GLU A 110 -28.35 5.34 -18.86
N ILE A 111 -27.09 4.99 -18.58
CA ILE A 111 -26.07 4.78 -19.63
C ILE A 111 -26.47 3.63 -20.56
N LEU A 112 -27.08 2.57 -20.03
CA LEU A 112 -27.54 1.44 -20.83
C LEU A 112 -28.68 1.87 -21.77
N ALA A 113 -29.65 2.63 -21.26
CA ALA A 113 -30.73 3.20 -22.08
C ALA A 113 -30.21 4.15 -23.18
N LEU A 114 -29.23 4.99 -22.87
CA LEU A 114 -28.61 5.88 -23.86
C LEU A 114 -27.85 5.11 -24.94
N ARG A 115 -27.20 4.00 -24.57
CA ARG A 115 -26.53 3.12 -25.54
C ARG A 115 -27.52 2.50 -26.52
N ASP A 116 -28.69 2.07 -26.05
CA ASP A 116 -29.74 1.52 -26.91
C ASP A 116 -30.29 2.57 -27.88
N GLN A 117 -30.48 3.81 -27.43
CA GLN A 117 -30.86 4.93 -28.31
C GLN A 117 -29.79 5.20 -29.37
N LEU A 118 -28.51 5.20 -28.99
CA LEU A 118 -27.42 5.38 -29.95
C LEU A 118 -27.39 4.26 -30.99
N ALA A 119 -27.63 3.00 -30.58
CA ALA A 119 -27.72 1.88 -31.49
C ALA A 119 -28.87 2.05 -32.51
N ALA A 120 -30.04 2.52 -32.07
CA ALA A 120 -31.17 2.81 -32.95
C ALA A 120 -30.88 3.95 -33.94
N VAL A 121 -30.25 5.03 -33.48
CA VAL A 121 -29.83 6.15 -34.35
C VAL A 121 -28.78 5.67 -35.36
N THR A 122 -27.84 4.82 -34.95
CA THR A 122 -26.81 4.28 -35.84
C THR A 122 -27.41 3.38 -36.91
N ALA A 123 -28.40 2.54 -36.56
CA ALA A 123 -29.13 1.70 -37.52
C ALA A 123 -29.87 2.55 -38.57
N SER A 124 -30.64 3.56 -38.14
CA SER A 124 -31.34 4.45 -39.07
C SER A 124 -30.41 5.27 -39.97
N LEU A 125 -29.22 5.64 -39.48
CA LEU A 125 -28.19 6.25 -40.31
C LEU A 125 -27.62 5.26 -41.34
N ALA A 126 -27.40 4.00 -40.96
CA ALA A 126 -26.95 2.97 -41.88
C ALA A 126 -27.95 2.74 -43.02
N GLU A 127 -29.26 2.69 -42.72
CA GLU A 127 -30.33 2.62 -43.73
C GLU A 127 -30.42 3.87 -44.63
N CYS A 128 -30.03 5.04 -44.14
CA CYS A 128 -29.95 6.25 -44.95
C CYS A 128 -28.72 6.27 -45.88
N GLN A 129 -27.65 5.56 -45.50
CA GLN A 129 -26.38 5.51 -46.23
C GLN A 129 -26.29 4.38 -47.26
N THR A 130 -27.23 3.43 -47.28
CA THR A 130 -27.35 2.47 -48.37
C THR A 130 -27.93 3.15 -49.61
N ALA A 131 -27.09 3.88 -50.36
CA ALA A 131 -27.33 4.06 -51.77
C ALA A 131 -27.32 2.66 -52.42
N PRO A 132 -28.29 2.31 -53.28
CA PRO A 132 -28.27 1.03 -53.98
C PRO A 132 -26.94 0.92 -54.75
N GLU A 133 -26.18 -0.14 -54.47
CA GLU A 133 -24.98 -0.47 -55.23
C GLU A 133 -25.40 -0.61 -56.71
N PRO A 134 -24.77 0.12 -57.66
CA PRO A 134 -25.14 0.00 -59.07
C PRO A 134 -24.95 -1.47 -59.49
N GLU A 135 -25.99 -2.07 -60.09
CA GLU A 135 -25.89 -3.43 -60.62
C GLU A 135 -24.64 -3.53 -61.50
N PRO A 136 -23.83 -4.60 -61.37
CA PRO A 136 -22.63 -4.75 -62.18
C PRO A 136 -23.01 -4.68 -63.66
N GLU A 137 -22.41 -3.74 -64.40
CA GLU A 137 -22.60 -3.64 -65.85
C GLU A 137 -22.28 -5.00 -66.49
N PRO A 138 -23.11 -5.49 -67.43
CA PRO A 138 -22.86 -6.76 -68.09
C PRO A 138 -21.49 -6.71 -68.76
N GLU A 139 -20.64 -7.71 -68.48
CA GLU A 139 -19.32 -7.82 -69.09
C GLU A 139 -19.45 -7.71 -70.62
N PRO A 140 -18.63 -6.87 -71.29
CA PRO A 140 -18.68 -6.75 -72.74
C PRO A 140 -18.39 -8.11 -73.37
N GLU A 141 -19.26 -8.52 -74.30
CA GLU A 141 -19.07 -9.77 -75.06
C GLU A 141 -17.67 -9.77 -75.71
N PRO A 142 -16.95 -10.91 -75.66
CA PRO A 142 -15.62 -11.00 -76.24
C PRO A 142 -15.66 -10.65 -77.73
N GLU A 143 -14.84 -9.70 -78.15
CA GLU A 143 -14.73 -9.32 -79.56
C GLU A 143 -14.40 -10.56 -80.42
N PRO A 144 -15.07 -10.74 -81.57
CA PRO A 144 -14.79 -11.87 -82.45
C PRO A 144 -13.35 -11.78 -82.97
N GLU A 145 -12.60 -12.88 -82.85
CA GLU A 145 -11.24 -13.00 -83.36
C GLU A 145 -11.18 -12.61 -84.85
N PRO A 146 -10.19 -11.81 -85.29
CA PRO A 146 -10.07 -11.42 -86.68
C PRO A 146 -9.81 -12.65 -87.55
N GLU A 147 -10.66 -12.85 -88.57
CA GLU A 147 -10.44 -13.89 -89.57
C GLU A 147 -9.09 -13.68 -90.27
N PRO A 148 -8.29 -14.74 -90.48
CA PRO A 148 -7.01 -14.62 -91.16
C PRO A 148 -7.21 -14.15 -92.60
N GLU A 149 -6.55 -13.03 -92.96
CA GLU A 149 -6.53 -12.54 -94.34
C GLU A 149 -5.96 -13.61 -95.28
N PRO A 150 -6.59 -13.86 -96.44
CA PRO A 150 -6.06 -14.78 -97.43
C PRO A 150 -4.86 -14.16 -98.16
N GLY A 151 -3.65 -14.53 -97.70
CA GLY A 151 -2.38 -14.18 -98.32
C GLY A 151 -2.01 -15.11 -99.48
N ILE A 152 -1.80 -14.46 -100.64
CA ILE A 152 -1.45 -14.90 -102.01
C ILE A 152 -0.36 -15.97 -102.10
#